data_AF-A0A9D8M4H8-F1
#
_entry.id   AF-A0A9D8M4H8-F1
#
_cell.length_a   1.000
_cell.length_b   1.000
_cell.length_c   1.000
_cell.angle_alpha   90.00
_cell.angle_beta   90.00
_cell.angle_gamma   90.00
#
_symmetry.space_group_name_H-M   'P 1'
#
loop_
_entity.id
_entity.type
_entity.pdbx_description
1 polymer ?
#
loop_
_entity_poly.entity_id
_entity_poly.type
_entity_poly.pdbx_seq_one_letter_code
_entity_poly.pdbx_strand_id
1 'polypeptide(L)' 'MLFWLAVLGAGAWLVVRTVQRRQPGPHDRARDILAERYARGEVSSEEYRERLDQLG' A
#
# COMPACT_ATOMS: atom_id res chain seq x y z
N MET A 1 6.67 -12.62 -18.41
CA MET A 1 5.44 -12.10 -17.77
C MET A 1 5.23 -12.67 -16.37
N LEU A 2 5.21 -13.99 -16.17
CA LEU A 2 5.13 -14.62 -14.83
C LEU A 2 6.22 -14.19 -13.84
N PHE A 3 7.42 -13.90 -14.35
CA PHE A 3 8.53 -13.36 -13.55
C PHE A 3 8.15 -12.05 -12.82
N TRP A 4 7.46 -11.13 -13.51
CA TRP A 4 7.04 -9.86 -12.92
C TRP A 4 5.95 -10.03 -11.86
N LEU A 5 5.04 -10.99 -12.05
CA LEU A 5 4.03 -11.34 -11.04
C LEU A 5 4.68 -11.94 -9.78
N ALA A 6 5.68 -12.81 -9.94
CA ALA A 6 6.44 -13.36 -8.82
C ALA A 6 7.23 -12.28 -8.08
N VAL A 7 7.85 -11.34 -8.79
CA VAL A 7 8.58 -10.21 -8.21
C VAL A 7 7.64 -9.24 -7.48
N LEU A 8 6.50 -8.89 -8.07
CA LEU A 8 5.47 -8.06 -7.44
C LEU A 8 4.91 -8.72 -6.18
N GLY A 9 4.57 -10.01 -6.25
CA GLY A 9 4.08 -10.78 -5.12
C GLY A 9 5.09 -10.90 -3.98
N ALA A 10 6.36 -11.20 -4.31
CA ALA A 10 7.44 -11.30 -3.33
C ALA A 10 7.73 -9.95 -2.66
N GLY A 11 7.73 -8.85 -3.42
CA GLY A 11 7.89 -7.50 -2.90
C GLY A 11 6.77 -7.13 -1.93
N ALA A 12 5.50 -7.33 -2.34
CA ALA A 12 4.34 -7.08 -1.48
C ALA A 12 4.37 -7.93 -0.20
N TRP A 13 4.70 -9.22 -0.31
CA TRP A 13 4.81 -10.12 0.83
C TRP A 13 5.89 -9.69 1.82
N LEU A 14 7.05 -9.25 1.33
CA LEU A 14 8.15 -8.77 2.16
C LEU A 14 7.76 -7.49 2.91
N VAL A 15 7.09 -6.56 2.24
CA VAL A 15 6.60 -5.31 2.85
C VAL A 15 5.59 -5.63 3.96
N VAL A 16 4.57 -6.45 3.69
CA VAL A 16 3.55 -6.84 4.68
C VAL A 16 4.20 -7.51 5.89
N ARG A 17 5.14 -8.44 5.67
CA ARG A 17 5.86 -9.14 6.74
C ARG A 17 6.66 -8.21 7.65
N THR A 18 7.22 -7.13 7.11
CA THR A 18 7.99 -6.16 7.91
C THR A 18 7.11 -5.16 8.64
N VAL A 19 5.97 -4.76 8.05
CA VAL A 19 5.02 -3.82 8.65
C VAL A 19 4.21 -4.46 9.78
N GLN A 20 3.89 -5.75 9.68
CA GLN A 20 3.05 -6.46 10.67
C GLN A 20 3.63 -6.56 12.09
N ARG A 21 4.91 -6.20 12.31
CA ARG A 21 5.51 -6.13 13.66
C ARG A 21 5.25 -4.81 14.39
N ARG A 22 4.70 -3.80 13.72
CA ARG A 22 4.27 -2.54 14.33
C ARG A 22 2.76 -2.60 14.49
N GLN A 23 2.23 -2.43 15.70
CA GLN A 23 0.78 -2.22 15.88
C GLN A 23 0.40 -1.00 15.02
N PRO A 24 -0.42 -1.15 13.97
CA PRO A 24 -0.74 -0.05 13.08
C PRO A 24 -1.51 1.00 13.86
N GLY A 25 -1.03 2.25 13.86
CA GLY A 25 -1.82 3.36 14.36
C GLY A 25 -3.07 3.56 13.48
N PRO A 26 -4.08 4.30 13.95
CA PRO A 26 -5.25 4.64 13.14
C PRO A 26 -4.91 5.23 11.75
N HIS A 27 -3.80 5.98 11.66
CA HIS A 27 -3.27 6.55 10.42
C HIS A 27 -2.69 5.50 9.45
N ASP A 28 -2.01 4.47 9.96
CA ASP A 28 -1.47 3.39 9.13
C ASP A 28 -2.60 2.61 8.46
N ARG A 29 -3.70 2.39 9.19
CA ARG A 29 -4.89 1.70 8.65
C ARG A 29 -5.56 2.51 7.53
N ALA A 30 -5.63 3.83 7.67
CA ALA A 30 -6.15 4.70 6.62
C ALA A 30 -5.26 4.66 5.36
N ARG A 31 -3.94 4.62 5.55
CA ARG A 31 -2.95 4.49 4.47
C ARG A 31 -3.07 3.16 3.72
N ASP A 32 -3.27 2.05 4.43
CA ASP A 32 -3.45 0.73 3.82
C ASP A 32 -4.70 0.67 2.91
N ILE A 33 -5.82 1.23 3.37
CA ILE A 33 -7.06 1.29 2.58
C ILE A 33 -6.86 2.14 1.31
N LEU A 34 -6.05 3.21 1.40
CA LEU A 34 -5.68 4.04 0.25
C LEU A 34 -4.80 3.28 -0.75
N ALA A 35 -3.83 2.51 -0.27
CA ALA A 35 -2.95 1.71 -1.10
C ALA A 35 -3.72 0.59 -1.82
N GLU A 36 -4.68 -0.04 -1.15
CA GLU A 36 -5.52 -1.08 -1.74
C GLU A 36 -6.41 -0.52 -2.87
N ARG A 37 -6.97 0.68 -2.68
CA ARG A 37 -7.76 1.37 -3.72
C ARG A 37 -6.92 1.83 -4.91
N TYR A 38 -5.69 2.28 -4.67
CA TYR A 38 -4.74 2.58 -5.74
C TYR A 38 -4.37 1.32 -6.55
N ALA A 39 -4.08 0.21 -5.87
CA ALA A 39 -3.76 -1.06 -6.53
C ALA A 39 -4.93 -1.60 -7.37
N ARG A 40 -6.17 -1.33 -6.95
CA ARG A 40 -7.38 -1.67 -7.69
C ARG A 40 -7.67 -0.69 -8.85
N GLY A 41 -6.95 0.42 -8.93
CA GLY A 41 -7.15 1.46 -9.93
C GLY A 41 -8.38 2.35 -9.66
N GLU A 42 -8.95 2.28 -8.46
CA GLU A 42 -10.09 3.12 -8.04
C GLU A 42 -9.66 4.56 -7.71
N VAL A 43 -8.37 4.79 -7.50
CA VAL A 43 -7.79 6.09 -7.15
C VAL A 43 -6.56 6.35 -8.02
N SER A 44 -6.43 7.58 -8.54
CA SER A 44 -5.29 7.97 -9.38
C SER A 44 -4.00 8.14 -8.54
N SER A 45 -2.84 8.11 -9.20
CA SER A 45 -1.55 8.32 -8.53
C SER A 45 -1.40 9.74 -7.94
N GLU A 46 -2.16 10.71 -8.43
CA GLU A 46 -2.21 12.08 -7.92
C GLU A 46 -3.06 12.16 -6.65
N GLU A 47 -4.27 11.61 -6.69
CA GLU A 47 -5.18 11.56 -5.54
C GLU A 47 -4.64 10.70 -4.40
N TYR A 48 -3.91 9.61 -4.72
CA TYR A 48 -3.19 8.82 -3.73
C TYR A 48 -2.16 9.67 -2.98
N ARG A 49 -1.36 10.47 -3.70
CA ARG A 49 -0.32 11.31 -3.11
C ARG A 49 -0.91 12.43 -2.25
N GLU A 50 -1.97 13.07 -2.71
CA GLU A 50 -2.64 14.15 -1.97
C GLU A 50 -3.24 13.64 -0.64
N ARG A 51 -3.92 12.49 -0.63
CA ARG A 51 -4.47 11.92 0.61
C ARG A 51 -3.40 11.31 1.52
N LEU A 52 -2.27 10.89 0.96
CA LEU A 52 -1.13 10.43 1.75
C LEU A 52 -0.51 11.57 2.56
N ASP A 53 -0.43 12.76 1.96
CA ASP A 53 0.12 13.97 2.57
C ASP A 53 -0.76 14.48 3.72
N GLN A 54 -2.08 14.37 3.56
CA GLN A 54 -3.05 14.71 4.62
C GLN A 54 -3.03 13.78 5.84
N LEU A 55 -2.42 12.60 5.73
CA LEU A 55 -2.35 11.61 6.81
C LEU A 55 -1.08 11.71 7.67
N GLY A 56 -0.12 12.56 7.28
CA GLY A 56 1.14 12.84 7.99
C GLY A 56 1.10 14.11 8.83
#